data_AF-A0A1B6IPA5-F1
#
_entry.id   AF-A0A1B6IPA5-F1
#
_cell.length_a   1.000
_cell.length_b   1.000
_cell.length_c   1.000
_cell.angle_alpha   90.00
_cell.angle_beta   90.00
_cell.angle_gamma   90.00
#
_symmetry.space_group_name_H-M   'P 1'
#
loop_
_entity.id
_entity.type
_entity.pdbx_description
1 polymer ?
#
loop_
_entity_poly.entity_id
_entity_poly.type
_entity_poly.pdbx_seq_one_letter_code
_entity_poly.pdbx_strand_id
1 'polypeptide(L)'
;FEQLCKRTVAVVIDPIQSVKGKVVIDAFRNINPTALGGDPRITTSNIGFLKQPTFISLVHGLNKSYYSFNITFRKNDLRKRMLLNMNRRSWADTLKPADREAQ
;
A
#
# COMPACT_ATOMS: atom_id res chain seq x y z
N PHE A 1 10.65 5.34 -18.24
CA PHE A 1 9.25 5.32 -17.76
C PHE A 1 8.70 6.72 -17.46
N GLU A 2 9.36 7.50 -16.61
CA GLU A 2 8.94 8.89 -16.29
C GLU A 2 8.84 9.81 -17.52
N GLN A 3 9.68 9.61 -18.56
CA GLN A 3 9.61 10.35 -19.82
C GLN A 3 8.33 10.02 -20.63
N LEU A 4 7.82 8.79 -20.52
CA LEU A 4 6.63 8.34 -21.25
C LEU A 4 5.34 8.74 -20.51
N CYS A 5 5.32 8.55 -19.19
CA CYS A 5 4.18 8.90 -18.35
C CYS A 5 4.65 9.75 -17.17
N LYS A 6 4.14 10.99 -17.10
CA LYS A 6 4.46 11.92 -16.01
C LYS A 6 4.03 11.40 -14.64
N ARG A 7 3.01 10.53 -14.56
CA ARG A 7 2.46 9.99 -13.29
C ARG A 7 2.95 8.56 -13.00
N THR A 8 4.13 8.21 -13.48
CA THR A 8 4.72 6.90 -13.20
C THR A 8 5.00 6.77 -11.70
N VAL A 9 4.82 5.57 -11.16
CA VAL A 9 5.12 5.23 -9.76
C VAL A 9 5.89 3.92 -9.74
N ALA A 10 6.97 3.87 -8.97
CA ALA A 10 7.71 2.64 -8.69
C ALA A 10 7.16 2.00 -7.42
N VAL A 11 6.86 0.70 -7.45
CA VAL A 11 6.36 -0.05 -6.29
C VAL A 11 7.40 -1.10 -5.90
N VAL A 12 7.77 -1.13 -4.62
CA VAL A 12 8.71 -2.08 -4.03
C VAL A 12 7.95 -2.97 -3.06
N ILE A 13 8.09 -4.29 -3.25
CA ILE A 13 7.46 -5.30 -2.42
C ILE A 13 8.57 -6.17 -1.84
N ASP A 14 8.60 -6.32 -0.52
CA ASP A 14 9.53 -7.23 0.14
C ASP A 14 8.78 -8.48 0.61
N PRO A 15 8.85 -9.60 -0.14
CA PRO A 15 8.16 -10.83 0.24
C PRO A 15 8.80 -11.54 1.44
N ILE A 16 10.07 -11.29 1.75
CA ILE A 16 10.79 -11.95 2.84
C ILE A 16 10.38 -11.33 4.18
N GLN A 17 10.28 -10.00 4.23
CA GLN A 17 9.84 -9.28 5.44
C GLN A 17 8.32 -9.22 5.58
N SER A 18 7.58 -9.56 4.53
CA SER A 18 6.13 -9.68 4.57
C SER A 18 5.73 -10.97 5.28
N VAL A 19 4.95 -10.85 6.36
CA VAL A 19 4.43 -11.97 7.13
C VAL A 19 2.91 -11.90 7.23
N LYS A 20 2.25 -12.96 7.71
CA LYS A 20 0.81 -12.95 7.92
C LYS A 20 0.41 -11.76 8.82
N GLY A 21 -0.42 -10.87 8.30
CA GLY A 21 -0.86 -9.65 8.99
C GLY A 21 0.01 -8.40 8.77
N LYS A 22 1.18 -8.52 8.12
CA LYS A 22 2.03 -7.39 7.76
C LYS A 22 2.57 -7.56 6.34
N VAL A 23 2.07 -6.74 5.43
CA VAL A 23 2.59 -6.66 4.05
C VAL A 23 3.56 -5.48 3.98
N VAL A 24 4.81 -5.77 3.65
CA VAL A 24 5.85 -4.76 3.44
C VAL A 24 5.81 -4.33 1.97
N ILE A 25 5.15 -3.20 1.74
CA ILE A 25 5.02 -2.58 0.44
C ILE A 25 5.21 -1.07 0.59
N ASP A 26 6.00 -0.51 -0.32
CA ASP A 26 6.22 0.93 -0.43
C ASP A 26 6.15 1.35 -1.90
N ALA A 27 5.79 2.61 -2.13
CA ALA A 27 5.70 3.20 -3.44
C ALA A 27 6.51 4.50 -3.47
N PHE A 28 7.24 4.71 -4.55
CA PHE A 28 8.17 5.83 -4.72
C PHE A 28 7.97 6.50 -6.06
N ARG A 29 8.40 7.76 -6.12
CA ARG A 29 8.49 8.50 -7.37
C ARG A 29 9.68 9.43 -7.36
N ASN A 30 10.30 9.56 -8.53
CA ASN A 30 11.46 10.39 -8.71
C ASN A 30 11.10 11.87 -8.63
N ILE A 31 11.98 12.67 -8.05
CA ILE A 31 11.91 14.12 -8.03
C ILE A 31 12.59 14.62 -9.30
N ASN A 32 11.95 15.57 -10.00
CA ASN A 32 12.58 16.18 -11.16
C ASN A 32 13.69 17.12 -10.67
N PRO A 33 14.98 16.86 -11.00
CA PRO A 33 16.09 17.68 -10.53
C PRO A 33 16.07 19.11 -11.09
N THR A 34 15.34 19.35 -12.17
CA THR A 34 15.20 20.67 -12.79
C THR A 34 14.12 21.54 -12.13
N ALA A 35 13.29 20.97 -11.25
CA ALA A 35 12.28 21.73 -10.53
C ALA A 35 12.95 22.60 -9.45
N LEU A 36 12.96 23.91 -9.67
CA LEU A 36 13.51 24.89 -8.75
C LEU A 36 12.65 25.00 -7.49
N GLY A 37 13.16 24.45 -6.37
CA GLY A 37 12.81 24.82 -5.00
C GLY A 37 11.39 24.45 -4.53
N GLY A 38 11.31 23.57 -3.53
CA GLY A 38 10.07 23.23 -2.84
C GLY A 38 9.88 21.73 -2.68
N ASP A 39 8.98 21.34 -1.78
CA ASP A 39 8.55 19.96 -1.69
C ASP A 39 7.75 19.62 -2.96
N PRO A 40 8.17 18.63 -3.78
CA PRO A 40 7.45 18.24 -4.98
C PRO A 40 6.07 17.63 -4.69
N ARG A 41 5.76 17.37 -3.42
CA ARG A 41 4.47 16.87 -2.96
C ARG A 41 3.49 18.02 -2.76
N ILE A 42 2.36 17.97 -3.46
CA ILE A 42 1.21 18.81 -3.15
C ILE A 42 0.39 18.09 -2.08
N THR A 43 0.53 18.50 -0.82
CA THR A 43 -0.27 17.96 0.29
C THR A 43 -1.62 18.66 0.33
N THR A 44 -2.65 18.05 -0.27
CA THR A 44 -4.02 18.62 -0.30
C THR A 44 -4.94 18.07 0.79
N SER A 45 -4.45 17.19 1.67
CA SER A 45 -5.27 16.51 2.68
C SER A 45 -4.52 16.30 4.00
N ASN A 46 -5.20 16.53 5.12
CA ASN A 46 -4.63 16.37 6.46
C ASN A 46 -4.70 14.92 6.98
N ILE A 47 -5.28 14.00 6.22
CA ILE A 47 -5.64 12.63 6.66
C ILE A 47 -4.50 11.62 6.38
N GLY A 48 -3.48 12.00 5.61
CA GLY A 48 -2.36 11.14 5.25
C GLY A 48 -1.04 11.60 5.86
N PHE A 49 -0.58 10.96 6.94
CA PHE A 49 0.77 11.19 7.46
C PHE A 49 1.80 10.44 6.61
N LEU A 50 2.84 11.12 6.16
CA LEU A 50 3.99 10.47 5.56
C LEU A 50 4.63 9.52 6.60
N LYS A 51 4.94 8.29 6.19
CA LYS A 51 5.70 7.37 7.05
C LYS A 51 7.02 8.03 7.45
N GLN A 52 7.41 7.89 8.72
CA GLN A 52 8.71 8.37 9.17
C GLN A 52 9.82 7.68 8.37
N PRO A 53 10.70 8.44 7.70
CA PRO A 53 11.75 7.86 6.89
C PRO A 53 12.78 7.17 7.79
N THR A 54 13.25 6.00 7.37
CA THR A 54 14.40 5.33 8.04
C THR A 54 15.71 6.02 7.66
N PHE A 55 16.73 5.94 8.51
CA PHE A 55 18.05 6.50 8.24
C PHE A 55 18.64 5.96 6.92
N ILE A 56 18.51 4.65 6.69
CA ILE A 56 18.96 3.99 5.46
C ILE A 56 18.26 4.61 4.23
N SER A 57 16.94 4.82 4.29
CA SER A 57 16.20 5.44 3.19
C SER A 57 16.66 6.88 2.91
N LEU A 58 16.98 7.66 3.94
CA LEU A 58 17.53 9.02 3.78
C LEU A 58 18.89 9.01 3.10
N VAL A 59 19.80 8.11 3.53
CA VAL A 59 21.12 7.92 2.90
C VAL A 59 20.98 7.55 1.43
N HIS A 60 20.00 6.73 1.08
CA HIS A 60 19.72 6.36 -0.31
C HIS A 60 18.99 7.45 -1.13
N GLY A 61 18.68 8.62 -0.55
CA GLY A 61 18.17 9.77 -1.29
C GLY A 61 16.66 10.00 -1.20
N LEU A 62 15.98 9.41 -0.21
CA LEU A 62 14.59 9.76 0.11
C LEU A 62 14.49 11.25 0.48
N ASN A 63 13.47 11.94 -0.05
CA ASN A 63 13.25 13.38 -0.01
C ASN A 63 14.29 14.26 -0.73
N LYS A 64 15.26 13.66 -1.43
CA LYS A 64 16.24 14.40 -2.28
C LYS A 64 16.10 14.02 -3.74
N SER A 65 16.25 12.73 -4.03
CA SER A 65 16.15 12.18 -5.38
C SER A 65 14.76 11.62 -5.65
N TYR A 66 14.11 11.02 -4.65
CA TYR A 66 12.76 10.47 -4.78
C TYR A 66 11.97 10.70 -3.48
N TYR A 67 10.64 10.58 -3.55
CA TYR A 67 9.76 10.62 -2.38
C TYR A 67 8.86 9.39 -2.33
N SER A 68 8.36 9.06 -1.13
CA SER A 68 7.43 7.96 -0.91
C SER A 68 5.98 8.41 -0.97
N PHE A 69 5.09 7.49 -1.36
CA PHE A 69 3.65 7.64 -1.32
C PHE A 69 3.02 6.83 -0.19
N ASN A 70 1.90 7.33 0.31
CA ASN A 70 1.02 6.55 1.15
C ASN A 70 0.15 5.62 0.32
N ILE A 71 0.15 4.34 0.69
CA ILE A 71 -0.64 3.30 0.03
C ILE A 71 -1.87 3.02 0.89
N THR A 72 -3.04 2.99 0.26
CA THR A 72 -4.29 2.57 0.91
C THR A 72 -4.93 1.42 0.13
N PHE A 73 -5.60 0.52 0.84
CA PHE A 73 -6.28 -0.61 0.24
C PHE A 73 -7.78 -0.39 0.24
N ARG A 74 -8.38 -0.31 -0.96
CA ARG A 74 -9.85 -0.28 -1.09
C ARG A 74 -10.40 -1.70 -0.99
N LYS A 75 -11.20 -1.95 0.05
CA LYS A 75 -11.81 -3.26 0.31
C LYS A 75 -13.31 -3.20 0.03
N ASN A 76 -13.76 -3.88 -1.01
CA ASN A 76 -15.20 -4.04 -1.32
C ASN A 76 -15.76 -5.27 -0.60
N ASP A 77 -16.96 -5.18 -0.03
CA ASP A 77 -17.60 -6.28 0.71
C ASP A 77 -17.83 -7.53 -0.13
N LEU A 78 -18.18 -7.39 -1.41
CA LEU A 78 -18.29 -8.54 -2.33
C LEU A 78 -16.96 -9.30 -2.43
N ARG A 79 -15.85 -8.56 -2.59
CA ARG A 79 -14.50 -9.15 -2.68
C ARG A 79 -14.07 -9.75 -1.36
N LYS A 80 -14.38 -9.12 -0.23
CA LYS A 80 -14.12 -9.68 1.10
C LYS A 80 -14.85 -11.01 1.29
N ARG A 81 -16.14 -11.08 0.96
CA ARG A 81 -16.94 -12.33 1.05
C ARG A 81 -16.35 -13.44 0.18
N MET A 82 -15.96 -13.11 -1.06
CA MET A 82 -15.31 -14.06 -1.97
C MET A 82 -13.97 -14.58 -1.41
N LEU A 83 -13.10 -13.70 -0.92
CA LEU A 83 -11.80 -14.09 -0.35
C LEU A 83 -11.95 -14.90 0.94
N LEU A 84 -12.94 -14.59 1.78
CA LEU A 84 -13.24 -15.36 2.99
C LEU A 84 -13.70 -16.78 2.66
N ASN A 85 -14.40 -16.98 1.54
CA ASN A 85 -14.79 -18.31 1.09
C ASN A 85 -13.60 -19.18 0.67
N MET A 86 -12.51 -18.60 0.16
CA MET A 86 -11.29 -19.35 -0.20
C MET A 86 -10.48 -19.79 1.04
N ASN A 87 -10.64 -19.13 2.18
CA ASN A 87 -9.87 -19.41 3.40
C ASN A 87 -10.59 -20.37 4.37
N ARG A 88 -11.51 -21.21 3.87
CA ARG A 88 -12.22 -22.22 4.68
C ARG A 88 -11.28 -23.41 4.94
N ARG A 89 -11.22 -23.88 6.18
CA ARG A 89 -10.26 -24.92 6.61
C ARG A 89 -10.71 -26.32 6.20
N SER A 90 -12.01 -26.57 6.18
CA SER A 90 -12.60 -27.83 5.76
C SER A 90 -13.83 -27.61 4.89
N TRP A 91 -14.08 -28.53 3.94
CA TRP A 91 -15.33 -28.57 3.18
C TRP A 91 -16.55 -28.67 4.11
N ALA A 92 -16.40 -29.37 5.24
CA ALA A 92 -17.44 -29.55 6.25
C ALA A 92 -17.87 -28.24 6.93
N ASP A 93 -17.01 -27.21 6.95
CA ASP A 93 -17.37 -25.88 7.47
C ASP A 93 -18.50 -25.24 6.66
N THR A 94 -18.69 -25.65 5.40
CA THR A 94 -19.76 -25.18 4.52
C THR A 94 -21.10 -25.86 4.79
N LEU A 95 -21.08 -27.01 5.47
CA LEU A 95 -22.26 -27.82 5.76
C LEU A 95 -22.78 -27.59 7.19
N LYS A 96 -22.13 -26.72 7.97
CA LYS A 96 -22.64 -26.32 9.27
C LYS A 96 -24.00 -25.65 9.07
N PRO A 97 -25.05 -26.07 9.81
CA PRO A 97 -26.33 -25.39 9.75
C PRO A 97 -26.08 -23.92 10.07
N ALA A 98 -26.64 -23.02 9.26
CA ALA A 98 -26.54 -21.59 9.54
C ALA A 98 -27.19 -21.35 10.91
N ASP A 99 -26.42 -20.81 11.85
CA ASP A 99 -26.96 -20.34 13.12
C ASP A 99 -28.00 -19.27 12.78
N ARG A 100 -29.27 -19.68 12.80
CA ARG A 100 -30.38 -18.75 12.73
C ARG A 100 -30.33 -17.98 14.04
N GLU A 101 -29.79 -16.77 14.00
CA GLU A 101 -29.90 -15.83 15.11
C GLU A 101 -31.38 -15.75 15.49
N ALA A 102 -31.68 -16.22 16.71
CA ALA A 102 -32.99 -16.05 17.31
C ALA A 102 -33.29 -14.54 17.38
N GLN A 103 -34.41 -14.16 16.77
CA GLN A 103 -35.02 -12.83 16.94
C GLN A 103 -35.37 -12.57 18.41
#